data_AF-A0A498SYY0-F1
#
_entry.id   AF-A0A498SYY0-F1
#
_cell.length_a   1.000
_cell.length_b   1.000
_cell.length_c   1.000
_cell.angle_alpha   90.00
_cell.angle_beta   90.00
_cell.angle_gamma   90.00
#
_symmetry.space_group_name_H-M   'P 1'
#
loop_
_entity.id
_entity.type
_entity.pdbx_description
1 polymer ?
#
loop_
_entity_poly.entity_id
_entity_poly.type
_entity_poly.pdbx_seq_one_letter_code
_entity_poly.pdbx_strand_id
1 'polypeptide(L)'
;ASSIALSCVLETSIPDSFGSALIGILLGSIAAFIIRNNAMHLAGKSVPQVVINDIVAQLRHDNIIKSVHDVKAVGHGVGQVRFKAEVEYDGRAITNLYLSESCHIPSVIEEAKKIKDEEGLRRFMLHHGEHIVNRIADEVDRIEDVITKKHPDVKHVDLEPL
;
A
#
# COMPACT_ATOMS: atom_id res chain seq x y z
N ALA A 1 14.36 -50.98 1.48
CA ALA A 1 15.12 -52.25 1.45
C ALA A 1 14.31 -53.45 1.96
N SER A 2 13.39 -53.25 2.92
CA SER A 2 12.63 -54.36 3.53
C SER A 2 11.51 -54.96 2.67
N SER A 3 10.93 -54.21 1.73
CA SER A 3 9.81 -54.67 0.88
C SER A 3 10.25 -55.57 -0.28
N ILE A 4 11.38 -55.27 -0.92
CA ILE A 4 11.95 -56.12 -2.00
C ILE A 4 12.44 -57.45 -1.41
N ALA A 5 13.05 -57.42 -0.23
CA ALA A 5 13.53 -58.62 0.46
C ALA A 5 12.38 -59.55 0.89
N LEU A 6 11.23 -58.99 1.30
CA LEU A 6 10.07 -59.79 1.71
C LEU A 6 9.29 -60.38 0.50
N SER A 7 9.23 -59.65 -0.62
CA SER A 7 8.60 -60.14 -1.87
C SER A 7 9.35 -61.31 -2.51
N CYS A 8 10.68 -61.38 -2.39
CA CYS A 8 11.46 -62.51 -2.92
C CYS A 8 11.29 -63.81 -2.12
N VAL A 9 10.86 -63.74 -0.85
CA VAL A 9 10.71 -64.92 0.02
C VAL A 9 9.29 -65.49 -0.01
N LEU A 10 8.29 -64.71 -0.42
CA LEU A 10 6.87 -65.07 -0.35
C LEU A 10 6.17 -65.32 -1.70
N GLU A 11 6.85 -65.22 -2.84
CA GLU A 11 6.32 -65.49 -4.21
C GLU A 11 4.93 -64.89 -4.51
N THR A 12 4.60 -63.74 -3.92
CA THR A 12 3.34 -63.03 -4.21
C THR A 12 3.62 -61.56 -4.47
N SER A 13 3.03 -61.00 -5.53
CA SER A 13 3.16 -59.56 -5.92
C SER A 13 2.28 -58.62 -5.10
N ILE A 14 1.58 -59.16 -4.11
CA ILE A 14 0.67 -58.42 -3.21
C ILE A 14 1.42 -57.39 -2.33
N PRO A 15 2.58 -57.69 -1.70
CA PRO A 15 3.27 -56.74 -0.83
C PRO A 15 3.86 -55.55 -1.61
N ASP A 16 4.28 -55.75 -2.87
CA ASP A 16 4.81 -54.69 -3.72
C ASP A 16 3.72 -53.71 -4.18
N SER A 17 2.52 -54.23 -4.47
CA SER A 17 1.33 -53.44 -4.80
C SER A 17 0.88 -52.57 -3.62
N PHE A 18 0.87 -53.14 -2.39
CA PHE A 18 0.56 -52.38 -1.18
C PHE A 18 1.62 -51.30 -0.88
N GLY A 19 2.90 -51.60 -1.11
CA GLY A 19 3.98 -50.63 -0.95
C GLY A 19 3.82 -49.42 -1.89
N SER A 20 3.49 -49.67 -3.16
CA SER A 20 3.28 -48.61 -4.16
C SER A 20 2.04 -47.76 -3.85
N ALA A 21 0.94 -48.39 -3.41
CA ALA A 21 -0.26 -47.67 -2.98
C ALA A 21 0.00 -46.77 -1.77
N LEU A 22 0.76 -47.26 -0.79
CA LEU A 22 1.12 -46.50 0.41
C LEU A 22 2.01 -45.29 0.09
N ILE A 23 2.99 -45.46 -0.80
CA ILE A 23 3.84 -44.36 -1.28
C ILE A 23 3.00 -43.32 -2.04
N GLY A 24 2.06 -43.77 -2.89
CA GLY A 24 1.16 -42.89 -3.63
C GLY A 24 0.27 -42.05 -2.71
N ILE A 25 -0.31 -42.65 -1.67
CA ILE A 25 -1.12 -41.95 -0.67
C ILE A 25 -0.27 -40.94 0.11
N LEU A 26 0.95 -41.30 0.50
CA LEU A 26 1.85 -40.41 1.23
C LEU A 26 2.24 -39.18 0.40
N LEU A 27 2.66 -39.41 -0.86
CA LEU A 27 3.01 -38.33 -1.77
C LEU A 27 1.81 -37.45 -2.11
N GLY A 28 0.63 -38.04 -2.30
CA GLY A 28 -0.62 -37.30 -2.52
C GLY A 28 -1.00 -36.42 -1.33
N SER A 29 -0.84 -36.93 -0.10
CA SER A 29 -1.10 -36.17 1.13
C SER A 29 -0.15 -34.98 1.28
N ILE A 30 1.15 -35.18 1.05
CA ILE A 30 2.16 -34.11 1.12
C ILE A 30 1.90 -33.06 0.02
N ALA A 31 1.60 -33.49 -1.20
CA ALA A 31 1.27 -32.58 -2.30
C ALA A 31 0.02 -31.75 -1.97
N ALA A 32 -1.04 -32.38 -1.46
CA ALA A 32 -2.25 -31.68 -1.03
C ALA A 32 -1.98 -30.70 0.11
N PHE A 33 -1.12 -31.06 1.07
CA PHE A 33 -0.70 -30.16 2.15
C PHE A 33 0.04 -28.93 1.62
N ILE A 34 1.01 -29.13 0.71
CA ILE A 34 1.77 -28.03 0.10
C ILE A 34 0.84 -27.13 -0.73
N ILE A 35 -0.06 -27.70 -1.54
CA ILE A 35 -1.03 -26.93 -2.33
C ILE A 35 -1.92 -26.12 -1.41
N ARG A 36 -2.46 -26.70 -0.34
CA ARG A 36 -3.32 -26.00 0.61
C ARG A 36 -2.56 -24.89 1.33
N ASN A 37 -1.33 -25.14 1.77
CA ASN A 37 -0.52 -24.15 2.48
C ASN A 37 -0.11 -22.99 1.56
N ASN A 38 0.32 -23.30 0.33
CA ASN A 38 0.64 -22.29 -0.67
C ASN A 38 -0.60 -21.52 -1.10
N ALA A 39 -1.76 -22.17 -1.25
CA ALA A 39 -3.03 -21.51 -1.54
C ALA A 39 -3.45 -20.55 -0.42
N MET A 40 -3.27 -20.93 0.85
CA MET A 40 -3.54 -20.01 1.97
C MET A 40 -2.53 -18.85 2.05
N HIS A 41 -1.27 -19.07 1.68
CA HIS A 41 -0.27 -18.01 1.57
C HIS A 41 -0.54 -17.06 0.39
N LEU A 42 -0.98 -17.59 -0.74
CA LEU A 42 -1.35 -16.84 -1.96
C LEU A 42 -2.69 -16.11 -1.81
N ALA A 43 -3.62 -16.66 -1.02
CA ALA A 43 -4.88 -15.99 -0.67
C ALA A 43 -4.69 -14.76 0.22
N GLY A 44 -3.43 -14.45 0.58
CA GLY A 44 -3.05 -13.29 1.37
C GLY A 44 -3.37 -13.53 2.84
N LYS A 45 -2.37 -13.40 3.71
CA LYS A 45 -2.70 -12.99 5.08
C LYS A 45 -3.40 -11.64 4.94
N SER A 46 -4.72 -11.61 5.17
CA SER A 46 -5.46 -10.37 5.15
C SER A 46 -4.79 -9.41 6.12
N VAL A 47 -4.40 -8.24 5.61
CA VAL A 47 -3.90 -7.16 6.45
C VAL A 47 -4.97 -6.89 7.51
N PRO A 48 -4.63 -6.81 8.80
CA PRO A 48 -5.61 -6.58 9.85
C PRO A 48 -6.44 -5.35 9.52
N GLN A 49 -7.76 -5.53 9.34
CA GLN A 49 -8.67 -4.45 8.95
C GLN A 49 -8.67 -3.30 9.97
N VAL A 50 -8.33 -3.59 11.22
CA VAL A 50 -8.14 -2.58 12.28
C VAL A 50 -7.04 -1.59 11.91
N VAL A 51 -5.92 -2.06 11.34
CA VAL A 51 -4.81 -1.19 10.92
C VAL A 51 -5.24 -0.32 9.74
N ILE A 52 -5.91 -0.91 8.75
CA ILE A 52 -6.43 -0.18 7.58
C ILE A 52 -7.39 0.93 8.03
N ASN A 53 -8.34 0.60 8.91
CA ASN A 53 -9.32 1.55 9.41
C ASN A 53 -8.68 2.67 10.25
N ASP A 54 -7.64 2.37 11.03
CA ASP A 54 -6.92 3.39 11.80
C ASP A 54 -6.16 4.36 10.87
N ILE A 55 -5.51 3.85 9.82
CA ILE A 55 -4.85 4.68 8.79
C ILE A 55 -5.89 5.57 8.08
N VAL A 56 -7.02 5.00 7.66
CA VAL A 56 -8.09 5.77 6.99
C VAL A 56 -8.70 6.82 7.92
N ALA A 57 -8.89 6.50 9.20
CA ALA A 57 -9.38 7.46 10.19
C ALA A 57 -8.40 8.63 10.38
N GLN A 58 -7.11 8.32 10.39
CA GLN A 58 -6.05 9.33 10.47
C GLN A 58 -6.00 10.21 9.22
N LEU A 59 -6.08 9.63 8.02
CA LEU A 59 -6.15 10.37 6.76
C LEU A 59 -7.37 11.33 6.75
N ARG A 60 -8.53 10.87 7.21
CA ARG A 60 -9.74 11.70 7.30
C ARG A 60 -9.69 12.80 8.37
N HIS A 61 -8.78 12.69 9.32
CA HIS A 61 -8.60 13.70 10.36
C HIS A 61 -7.66 14.84 9.92
N ASP A 62 -6.89 14.62 8.86
CA ASP A 62 -6.00 15.63 8.30
C ASP A 62 -6.82 16.72 7.57
N ASN A 63 -6.47 17.98 7.78
CA ASN A 63 -7.21 19.13 7.24
C ASN A 63 -6.99 19.34 5.74
N ILE A 64 -5.95 18.72 5.17
CA ILE A 64 -5.62 18.81 3.75
C ILE A 64 -6.40 17.78 2.92
N ILE A 65 -6.85 16.69 3.55
CA ILE A 65 -7.56 15.61 2.88
C ILE A 65 -9.07 15.89 2.92
N LYS A 66 -9.68 15.94 1.73
CA LYS A 66 -11.12 16.11 1.58
C LYS A 66 -11.85 14.77 1.61
N SER A 67 -11.33 13.76 0.91
CA SER A 67 -11.93 12.44 0.83
C SER A 67 -10.88 11.36 0.52
N VAL A 68 -11.18 10.11 0.88
CA VAL A 68 -10.30 8.94 0.67
C VAL A 68 -11.10 7.83 -0.01
N HIS A 69 -10.55 7.31 -1.11
CA HIS A 69 -11.15 6.36 -2.03
C HIS A 69 -10.19 5.20 -2.35
N ASP A 70 -10.72 4.15 -2.97
CA ASP A 70 -10.00 2.95 -3.43
C ASP A 70 -8.91 2.40 -2.49
N VAL A 71 -9.24 2.26 -1.20
CA VAL A 71 -8.27 1.77 -0.20
C VAL A 71 -7.97 0.30 -0.43
N LYS A 72 -6.71 0.00 -0.71
CA LYS A 72 -6.18 -1.34 -0.94
C LYS A 72 -4.96 -1.58 -0.06
N ALA A 73 -4.95 -2.69 0.66
CA ALA A 73 -3.80 -3.10 1.44
C ALA A 73 -3.43 -4.55 1.12
N VAL A 74 -2.17 -4.78 0.76
CA VAL A 74 -1.66 -6.09 0.39
C VAL A 74 -0.49 -6.46 1.29
N GLY A 75 -0.62 -7.60 1.97
CA GLY A 75 0.46 -8.20 2.74
C GLY A 75 1.50 -8.81 1.80
N HIS A 76 2.71 -8.28 1.81
CA HIS A 76 3.86 -8.82 1.10
C HIS A 76 4.70 -9.63 2.09
N GLY A 77 4.72 -10.96 1.95
CA GLY A 77 5.56 -11.83 2.79
C GLY A 77 5.26 -11.76 4.29
N VAL A 78 6.30 -11.92 5.12
CA VAL A 78 6.17 -11.90 6.60
C VAL A 78 6.37 -10.48 7.09
N GLY A 79 5.27 -9.82 7.47
CA GLY A 79 5.30 -8.56 8.22
C GLY A 79 5.51 -7.28 7.40
N GLN A 80 5.39 -7.33 6.07
CA GLN A 80 5.38 -6.12 5.25
C GLN A 80 4.00 -5.90 4.65
N VAL A 81 3.45 -4.71 4.84
CA VAL A 81 2.19 -4.28 4.26
C VAL A 81 2.46 -3.13 3.29
N ARG A 82 1.88 -3.24 2.09
CA ARG A 82 1.75 -2.11 1.15
C ARG A 82 0.32 -1.58 1.27
N PHE A 83 0.21 -0.30 1.56
CA PHE A 83 -1.04 0.43 1.62
C PHE A 83 -1.11 1.36 0.41
N LYS A 84 -2.22 1.33 -0.31
CA LYS A 84 -2.51 2.21 -1.44
C LYS A 84 -3.88 2.82 -1.26
N ALA A 85 -4.02 4.11 -1.48
CA ALA A 85 -5.30 4.81 -1.47
C ALA A 85 -5.33 5.95 -2.48
N GLU A 86 -6.51 6.21 -3.02
CA GLU A 86 -6.79 7.42 -3.80
C GLU A 86 -7.27 8.50 -2.83
N VAL A 87 -6.73 9.71 -2.94
CA VAL A 87 -7.00 10.81 -2.02
C VAL A 87 -7.38 12.06 -2.80
N GLU A 88 -8.47 12.69 -2.39
CA GLU A 88 -8.86 14.01 -2.89
C GLU A 88 -8.35 15.08 -1.92
N TYR A 89 -7.60 16.04 -2.42
CA TYR A 89 -7.01 17.12 -1.62
C TYR A 89 -7.90 18.38 -1.64
N ASP A 90 -8.01 19.08 -0.50
CA ASP A 90 -8.64 20.40 -0.46
C ASP A 90 -7.65 21.48 -0.92
N GLY A 91 -7.77 21.87 -2.20
CA GLY A 91 -6.94 22.92 -2.78
C GLY A 91 -7.04 24.28 -2.06
N ARG A 92 -8.16 24.57 -1.37
CA ARG A 92 -8.26 25.79 -0.56
C ARG A 92 -7.44 25.69 0.72
N ALA A 93 -7.47 24.55 1.39
CA ALA A 93 -6.68 24.31 2.59
C ALA A 93 -5.18 24.41 2.28
N ILE A 94 -4.73 23.77 1.20
CA ILE A 94 -3.34 23.82 0.74
C ILE A 94 -2.92 25.23 0.34
N THR A 95 -3.76 25.94 -0.42
CA THR A 95 -3.46 27.32 -0.82
C THR A 95 -3.35 28.23 0.41
N ASN A 96 -4.24 28.07 1.38
CA ASN A 96 -4.18 28.83 2.62
C ASN A 96 -2.91 28.52 3.43
N LEU A 97 -2.50 27.24 3.46
CA LEU A 97 -1.25 26.82 4.11
C LEU A 97 -0.04 27.46 3.44
N TYR A 98 0.06 27.38 2.11
CA TYR A 98 1.10 28.03 1.30
C TYR A 98 1.17 29.55 1.57
N LEU A 99 0.00 30.22 1.58
CA LEU A 99 -0.10 31.65 1.84
C LEU A 99 0.31 32.03 3.27
N SER A 100 0.11 31.15 4.25
CA SER A 100 0.44 31.39 5.66
C SER A 100 1.89 31.09 6.01
N GLU A 101 2.50 30.07 5.41
CA GLU A 101 3.84 29.60 5.77
C GLU A 101 4.92 30.06 4.80
N SER A 102 4.62 30.09 3.50
CA SER A 102 5.62 30.34 2.45
C SER A 102 5.54 31.75 1.85
N CYS A 103 4.43 32.46 2.01
CA CYS A 103 4.25 33.80 1.47
C CYS A 103 4.14 34.88 2.55
N HIS A 104 4.77 36.02 2.29
CA HIS A 104 4.47 37.25 3.01
C HIS A 104 3.33 38.00 2.31
N ILE A 105 2.11 37.90 2.86
CA ILE A 105 0.90 38.50 2.28
C ILE A 105 1.08 39.97 1.83
N PRO A 106 1.68 40.88 2.63
CA PRO A 106 1.92 42.26 2.20
C PRO A 106 2.75 42.36 0.92
N SER A 107 3.77 41.52 0.75
CA SER A 107 4.62 41.50 -0.45
C SER A 107 3.84 41.02 -1.67
N VAL A 108 3.03 39.97 -1.50
CA VAL A 108 2.18 39.44 -2.58
C VAL A 108 1.13 40.46 -3.00
N ILE A 109 0.59 41.25 -2.07
CA ILE A 109 -0.33 42.36 -2.39
C ILE A 109 0.38 43.45 -3.19
N GLU A 110 1.62 43.81 -2.85
CA GLU A 110 2.38 44.78 -3.64
C GLU A 110 2.72 44.27 -5.03
N GLU A 111 3.04 42.99 -5.16
CA GLU A 111 3.28 42.34 -6.45
C GLU A 111 2.02 42.31 -7.30
N ALA A 112 0.88 41.93 -6.71
CA ALA A 112 -0.42 41.94 -7.38
C ALA A 112 -0.82 43.35 -7.87
N LYS A 113 -0.50 44.40 -7.10
CA LYS A 113 -0.72 45.81 -7.51
C LYS A 113 0.16 46.26 -8.67
N LYS A 114 1.32 45.63 -8.88
CA LYS A 114 2.25 45.96 -9.97
C LYS A 114 1.87 45.31 -11.30
N ILE A 115 0.95 44.36 -11.29
CA ILE A 115 0.43 43.71 -12.50
C ILE A 115 -0.42 44.71 -13.30
N LYS A 116 -0.04 44.96 -14.56
CA LYS A 116 -0.73 45.90 -15.45
C LYS A 116 -1.24 45.26 -16.74
N ASP A 117 -0.70 44.09 -17.08
CA ASP A 117 -0.86 43.38 -18.34
C ASP A 117 -1.26 41.92 -18.10
N GLU A 118 -1.90 41.32 -19.10
CA GLU A 118 -2.32 39.91 -19.06
C GLU A 118 -1.13 38.96 -18.87
N GLU A 119 0.01 39.25 -19.49
CA GLU A 119 1.24 38.47 -19.34
C GLU A 119 1.85 38.57 -17.93
N GLY A 120 1.70 39.72 -17.26
CA GLY A 120 2.06 39.87 -15.85
C GLY A 120 1.20 39.00 -14.95
N LEU A 121 -0.11 39.00 -15.17
CA LEU A 121 -1.05 38.16 -14.41
C LEU A 121 -0.78 36.67 -14.64
N ARG A 122 -0.54 36.28 -15.88
CA ARG A 122 -0.22 34.89 -16.25
C ARG A 122 1.04 34.41 -15.53
N ARG A 123 2.12 35.19 -15.53
CA ARG A 123 3.36 34.84 -14.83
C ARG A 123 3.17 34.71 -13.32
N PHE A 124 2.43 35.64 -12.72
CA PHE A 124 2.10 35.60 -11.30
C PHE A 124 1.30 34.34 -10.92
N MET A 125 0.26 34.01 -11.69
CA MET A 125 -0.54 32.79 -11.47
C MET A 125 0.27 31.50 -11.68
N LEU A 126 1.15 31.47 -12.69
CA LEU A 126 2.02 30.32 -12.93
C LEU A 126 3.02 30.12 -11.78
N HIS A 127 3.65 31.20 -11.31
CA HIS A 127 4.59 31.16 -10.19
C HIS A 127 3.92 30.58 -8.93
N HIS A 128 2.78 31.14 -8.52
CA HIS A 128 2.07 30.63 -7.34
C HIS A 128 1.46 29.24 -7.57
N GLY A 129 0.98 28.93 -8.78
CA GLY A 129 0.44 27.61 -9.12
C GLY A 129 1.48 26.51 -8.97
N GLU A 130 2.69 26.72 -9.46
CA GLU A 130 3.81 25.78 -9.30
C GLU A 130 4.12 25.54 -7.81
N HIS A 131 4.21 26.62 -7.02
CA HIS A 131 4.47 26.49 -5.59
C HIS A 131 3.36 25.79 -4.81
N ILE A 132 2.09 26.00 -5.18
CA ILE A 132 0.95 25.29 -4.58
C ILE A 132 1.05 23.80 -4.89
N VAL A 133 1.35 23.40 -6.12
CA VAL A 133 1.51 21.99 -6.50
C VAL A 133 2.70 21.35 -5.76
N ASN A 134 3.83 22.04 -5.67
CA ASN A 134 4.98 21.56 -4.89
C ASN A 134 4.60 21.38 -3.41
N ARG A 135 3.77 22.27 -2.85
CA ARG A 135 3.32 22.13 -1.48
C ARG A 135 2.42 20.92 -1.27
N ILE A 136 1.66 20.49 -2.26
CA ILE A 136 0.90 19.23 -2.19
C ILE A 136 1.85 18.07 -2.01
N ALA A 137 2.95 18.02 -2.77
CA ALA A 137 3.94 16.95 -2.66
C ALA A 137 4.55 16.89 -1.25
N ASP A 138 4.95 18.04 -0.69
CA ASP A 138 5.50 18.12 0.68
C ASP A 138 4.51 17.59 1.74
N GLU A 139 3.22 17.88 1.57
CA GLU A 139 2.18 17.45 2.49
C GLU A 139 1.85 15.96 2.36
N VAL A 140 1.93 15.40 1.15
CA VAL A 140 1.84 13.95 0.92
C VAL A 140 2.98 13.25 1.64
N ASP A 141 4.22 13.70 1.45
CA ASP A 141 5.39 13.14 2.13
C ASP A 141 5.22 13.20 3.65
N ARG A 142 4.74 14.33 4.20
CA ARG A 142 4.45 14.47 5.64
C ARG A 142 3.45 13.43 6.13
N ILE A 143 2.36 13.22 5.39
CA ILE A 143 1.29 12.30 5.77
C ILE A 143 1.80 10.84 5.71
N GLU A 144 2.54 10.49 4.66
CA GLU A 144 3.17 9.16 4.52
C GLU A 144 4.15 8.87 5.67
N ASP A 145 4.95 9.85 6.05
CA ASP A 145 5.88 9.78 7.19
C ASP A 145 5.15 9.51 8.51
N VAL A 146 4.05 10.23 8.73
CA VAL A 146 3.23 10.12 9.94
C VAL A 146 2.57 8.74 10.02
N ILE A 147 2.09 8.20 8.90
CA ILE A 147 1.51 6.85 8.83
C ILE A 147 2.59 5.80 9.10
N THR A 148 3.75 5.91 8.45
CA THR A 148 4.85 4.95 8.59
C THR A 148 5.43 4.93 9.99
N LYS A 149 5.50 6.09 10.67
CA LYS A 149 5.93 6.18 12.08
C LYS A 149 4.95 5.51 13.04
N LYS A 150 3.64 5.63 12.78
CA LYS A 150 2.59 5.03 13.63
C LYS A 150 2.42 3.53 13.37
N HIS A 151 2.60 3.09 12.13
CA HIS A 151 2.43 1.70 11.70
C HIS A 151 3.71 1.17 11.03
N PRO A 152 4.71 0.73 11.80
CA PRO A 152 6.00 0.27 11.24
C PRO A 152 5.91 -0.99 10.35
N ASP A 153 4.80 -1.72 10.44
CA ASP A 153 4.46 -2.87 9.60
C ASP A 153 4.06 -2.46 8.17
N VAL A 154 3.63 -1.21 7.99
CA VAL A 154 3.34 -0.62 6.69
C VAL A 154 4.64 -0.04 6.16
N LYS A 155 5.27 -0.75 5.23
CA LYS A 155 6.57 -0.35 4.65
C LYS A 155 6.43 0.55 3.44
N HIS A 156 5.25 0.59 2.85
CA HIS A 156 5.00 1.36 1.66
C HIS A 156 3.59 1.92 1.72
N VAL A 157 3.48 3.23 1.62
CA VAL A 157 2.24 3.98 1.58
C VAL A 157 2.26 4.70 0.24
N ASP A 158 1.31 4.39 -0.63
CA ASP A 158 1.15 5.03 -1.93
C ASP A 158 -0.15 5.86 -1.87
N LEU A 159 -0.03 7.19 -1.76
CA LEU A 159 -1.18 8.11 -1.84
C LEU A 159 -1.27 8.72 -3.24
N GLU A 160 -2.25 8.29 -4.02
CA GLU A 160 -2.46 8.80 -5.37
C GLU A 160 -3.54 9.90 -5.37
N PRO A 161 -3.37 11.00 -6.12
CA PRO A 161 -4.43 11.97 -6.33
C PRO A 161 -5.59 11.33 -7.12
N LEU A 162 -6.82 11.61 -6.69
CA LEU A 162 -8.06 11.22 -7.40
C LEU A 162 -8.27 12.02 -8.69
#